data_AF-A0A2A4G323-F1
#
_entry.id   AF-A0A2A4G323-F1
#
_cell.length_a   1.000
_cell.length_b   1.000
_cell.length_c   1.000
_cell.angle_alpha   90.00
_cell.angle_beta   90.00
_cell.angle_gamma   90.00
#
_symmetry.space_group_name_H-M   'P 1'
#
loop_
_entity.id
_entity.type
_entity.pdbx_description
1 polymer ?
#
loop_
_entity_poly.entity_id
_entity_poly.type
_entity_poly.pdbx_seq_one_letter_code
_entity_poly.pdbx_strand_id
1 'polypeptide(L)'
;MSSKPGIRQFSYADLADLALSAQVVTGVTVIKAERLKGELAPGLAAGNARFLIQAQTGMLLRGADGLPGVISYIVDVPLDGKGKAPKLKKARFILFANRVQGRSLEVRLTSPYSQLDWTQTTESTLRSLLTEASAASAPPFITGVGNAFHVPGAIPGESESQIFLTTPDNRPISLSVLRRPGEQPQFAVALGEMVDDSAKAPPRNSLLWYRLACFLPQRLPGTSIAALSATDGEAVRRDYQFVLGQLGPCGRLIVR
;
A
#
# COMPACT_ATOMS: atom_id res chain seq x y z
N MET A 1 -0.15 4.30 29.93
CA MET A 1 1.12 4.01 29.23
C MET A 1 1.41 5.15 28.28
N SER A 2 2.31 6.06 28.68
CA SER A 2 2.58 7.30 27.96
C SER A 2 3.32 7.01 26.65
N SER A 3 2.69 7.31 25.52
CA SER A 3 3.32 7.31 24.20
C SER A 3 4.47 8.33 24.19
N LYS A 4 5.67 7.91 23.80
CA LYS A 4 6.74 8.83 23.42
C LYS A 4 6.19 9.78 22.33
N PRO A 5 6.46 11.09 22.37
CA PRO A 5 6.15 11.95 21.25
C PRO A 5 7.06 11.59 20.08
N GLY A 6 6.47 11.22 18.93
CA GLY A 6 7.14 11.45 17.65
C GLY A 6 7.65 10.25 16.85
N ILE A 7 7.07 9.04 16.96
CA ILE A 7 7.14 8.08 15.84
C ILE A 7 5.70 7.72 15.49
N ARG A 8 5.17 8.32 14.43
CA ARG A 8 3.89 7.89 13.87
C ARG A 8 4.09 6.49 13.29
N GLN A 9 3.39 5.50 13.82
CA GLN A 9 3.43 4.15 13.27
C GLN A 9 2.65 4.12 11.95
N PHE A 10 3.24 3.47 10.95
CA PHE A 10 2.63 3.24 9.64
C PHE A 10 2.47 1.74 9.44
N SER A 11 1.30 1.32 8.95
CA SER A 11 1.10 -0.04 8.49
C SER A 11 1.79 -0.28 7.15
N TYR A 12 1.91 -1.54 6.73
CA TYR A 12 2.37 -1.87 5.38
C TYR A 12 1.50 -1.21 4.30
N ALA A 13 0.17 -1.18 4.50
CA ALA A 13 -0.75 -0.56 3.56
C ALA A 13 -0.52 0.95 3.43
N ASP A 14 -0.24 1.65 4.53
CA ASP A 14 0.07 3.09 4.47
C ASP A 14 1.38 3.35 3.72
N LEU A 15 2.41 2.54 3.98
CA LEU A 15 3.68 2.63 3.26
C LEU A 15 3.50 2.32 1.77
N ALA A 16 2.70 1.31 1.42
CA ALA A 16 2.38 0.98 0.04
C ALA A 16 1.62 2.11 -0.66
N ASP A 17 0.63 2.70 0.00
CA ASP A 17 -0.13 3.84 -0.50
C ASP A 17 0.77 5.03 -0.84
N LEU A 18 1.67 5.39 0.07
CA LEU A 18 2.61 6.50 -0.09
C LEU A 18 3.68 6.20 -1.14
N ALA A 19 4.24 4.99 -1.15
CA ALA A 19 5.34 4.61 -2.04
C ALA A 19 4.89 4.44 -3.50
N LEU A 20 3.73 3.82 -3.72
CA LEU A 20 3.25 3.52 -5.07
C LEU A 20 2.63 4.73 -5.76
N SER A 21 2.18 5.74 -5.01
CA SER A 21 1.68 7.01 -5.55
C SER A 21 2.79 8.04 -5.82
N ALA A 22 3.98 7.85 -5.24
CA ALA A 22 5.09 8.78 -5.39
C ALA A 22 5.94 8.51 -6.65
N GLN A 23 6.34 9.57 -7.34
CA GLN A 23 7.36 9.47 -8.39
C GLN A 23 8.76 9.20 -7.81
N VAL A 24 9.02 9.73 -6.60
CA VAL A 24 10.30 9.70 -5.93
C VAL A 24 10.13 9.20 -4.50
N VAL A 25 10.95 8.22 -4.11
CA VAL A 25 11.09 7.75 -2.73
C VAL A 25 12.57 7.82 -2.36
N THR A 26 12.93 8.69 -1.42
CA THR A 26 14.34 8.97 -1.08
C THR A 26 14.53 9.20 0.41
N GLY A 27 15.66 8.77 0.95
CA GLY A 27 16.11 9.15 2.27
C GLY A 27 16.90 10.45 2.21
N VAL A 28 16.62 11.37 3.11
CA VAL A 28 17.27 12.69 3.16
C VAL A 28 17.78 13.02 4.55
N THR A 29 18.77 13.90 4.62
CA THR A 29 19.23 14.52 5.88
C THR A 29 19.04 16.03 5.80
N VAL A 30 18.28 16.61 6.74
CA VAL A 30 17.98 18.04 6.71
C VAL A 30 19.22 18.88 7.02
N ILE A 31 19.59 19.75 6.09
CA ILE A 31 20.69 20.71 6.22
C ILE A 31 20.18 22.01 6.83
N LYS A 32 19.06 22.52 6.30
CA LYS A 32 18.45 23.80 6.67
C LYS A 32 16.93 23.63 6.78
N ALA A 33 16.35 24.29 7.78
CA ALA A 33 14.91 24.36 7.97
C ALA A 33 14.54 25.81 8.32
N GLU A 34 13.80 26.47 7.44
CA GLU A 34 13.38 27.86 7.60
C GLU A 34 11.88 27.90 7.83
N ARG A 35 11.46 28.50 8.94
CA ARG A 35 10.04 28.62 9.27
C ARG A 35 9.39 29.70 8.40
N LEU A 36 8.39 29.32 7.63
CA LEU A 36 7.57 30.24 6.85
C LEU A 36 6.46 30.83 7.73
N LYS A 37 6.14 32.11 7.52
CA LYS A 37 5.14 32.88 8.29
C LYS A 37 4.33 33.80 7.37
N GLY A 38 3.18 34.26 7.87
CA GLY A 38 2.34 35.24 7.17
C GLY A 38 1.94 34.77 5.78
N GLU A 39 2.16 35.62 4.79
CA GLU A 39 1.83 35.38 3.37
C GLU A 39 2.53 34.16 2.76
N LEU A 40 3.65 33.70 3.34
CA LEU A 40 4.40 32.52 2.87
C LEU A 40 3.85 31.19 3.42
N ALA A 41 2.81 31.24 4.26
CA ALA A 41 2.17 30.04 4.83
C ALA A 41 0.65 30.05 4.64
N PRO A 42 0.13 30.21 3.41
CA PRO A 42 -1.31 30.20 3.17
C PRO A 42 -1.90 28.83 3.50
N GLY A 43 -3.08 28.84 4.14
CA GLY A 43 -3.82 27.61 4.46
C GLY A 43 -3.15 26.69 5.49
N LEU A 44 -2.20 27.20 6.29
CA LEU A 44 -1.57 26.41 7.36
C LEU A 44 -2.59 26.04 8.45
N ALA A 45 -2.76 24.74 8.70
CA ALA A 45 -3.65 24.27 9.75
C ALA A 45 -3.19 24.72 11.15
N ALA A 46 -4.15 25.00 12.03
CA ALA A 46 -3.87 25.38 13.41
C ALA A 46 -3.06 24.30 14.13
N GLY A 47 -2.09 24.73 14.95
CA GLY A 47 -1.19 23.80 15.65
C GLY A 47 -0.03 23.28 14.81
N ASN A 48 0.10 23.68 13.53
CA ASN A 48 1.25 23.34 12.70
C ASN A 48 2.17 24.54 12.45
N ALA A 49 3.41 24.25 12.05
CA ALA A 49 4.34 25.22 11.47
C ALA A 49 4.81 24.74 10.10
N ARG A 50 4.82 25.66 9.13
CA ARG A 50 5.34 25.40 7.78
C ARG A 50 6.83 25.70 7.71
N PHE A 51 7.58 24.82 7.07
CA PHE A 51 9.00 24.98 6.84
C PHE A 51 9.35 24.82 5.37
N LEU A 52 10.26 25.68 4.88
CA LEU A 52 11.07 25.41 3.71
C LEU A 52 12.29 24.62 4.17
N ILE A 53 12.45 23.41 3.64
CA ILE A 53 13.53 22.49 3.98
C ILE A 53 14.51 22.42 2.82
N GLN A 54 15.81 22.51 3.13
CA GLN A 54 16.88 22.05 2.26
C GLN A 54 17.49 20.79 2.87
N ALA A 55 17.53 19.71 2.10
CA ALA A 55 18.02 18.43 2.58
C ALA A 55 19.00 17.79 1.59
N GLN A 56 20.03 17.17 2.14
CA GLN A 56 20.95 16.34 1.39
C GLN A 56 20.25 15.03 1.04
N THR A 57 20.24 14.64 -0.23
CA THR A 57 19.76 13.33 -0.64
C THR A 57 20.79 12.27 -0.27
N GLY A 58 20.33 11.20 0.37
CA GLY A 58 21.14 10.03 0.67
C GLY A 58 20.73 8.87 -0.22
N MET A 59 19.96 7.93 0.33
CA MET A 59 19.47 6.79 -0.44
C MET A 59 18.39 7.21 -1.44
N LEU A 60 18.38 6.58 -2.60
CA LEU A 60 17.28 6.64 -3.55
C LEU A 60 16.65 5.25 -3.66
N LEU A 61 15.38 5.12 -3.27
CA LEU A 61 14.61 3.87 -3.38
C LEU A 61 13.76 3.84 -4.66
N ARG A 62 13.29 5.00 -5.13
CA ARG A 62 12.55 5.17 -6.38
C ARG A 62 12.79 6.57 -6.93
N GLY A 63 12.91 6.70 -8.25
CA GLY A 63 13.04 7.98 -8.94
C GLY A 63 13.85 7.81 -10.22
N ALA A 64 13.16 7.65 -11.35
CA ALA A 64 13.79 7.62 -12.67
C ALA A 64 14.67 8.87 -12.85
N ASP A 65 15.83 8.72 -13.49
CA ASP A 65 16.82 9.78 -13.76
C ASP A 65 17.59 10.32 -12.53
N GLY A 66 17.42 9.72 -11.35
CA GLY A 66 18.15 10.12 -10.15
C GLY A 66 17.67 11.44 -9.53
N LEU A 67 18.29 11.87 -8.44
CA LEU A 67 18.00 13.14 -7.78
C LEU A 67 19.27 13.98 -7.60
N PRO A 68 19.17 15.31 -7.62
CA PRO A 68 20.27 16.18 -7.23
C PRO A 68 20.71 15.89 -5.79
N GLY A 69 22.01 16.09 -5.49
CA GLY A 69 22.58 15.85 -4.16
C GLY A 69 21.96 16.66 -3.02
N VAL A 70 21.30 17.77 -3.36
CA VAL A 70 20.54 18.61 -2.43
C VAL A 70 19.21 18.99 -3.09
N ILE A 71 18.12 18.81 -2.35
CA ILE A 71 16.77 19.16 -2.78
C ILE A 71 16.09 20.09 -1.77
N SER A 72 15.11 20.84 -2.26
CA SER A 72 14.24 21.69 -1.45
C SER A 72 12.79 21.23 -1.48
N TYR A 73 12.10 21.34 -0.37
CA TYR A 73 10.66 21.03 -0.27
C TYR A 73 10.00 21.78 0.88
N ILE A 74 8.68 21.85 0.85
CA ILE A 74 7.88 22.44 1.93
C ILE A 74 7.21 21.32 2.73
N VAL A 75 7.20 21.46 4.05
CA VAL A 75 6.52 20.54 4.96
C VAL A 75 5.81 21.31 6.08
N ASP A 76 4.64 20.83 6.45
CA ASP A 76 3.91 21.27 7.63
C ASP A 76 4.14 20.26 8.76
N VAL A 77 4.66 20.73 9.90
CA VAL A 77 4.95 19.88 11.06
C VAL A 77 4.11 20.29 12.26
N PRO A 78 3.60 19.34 13.05
CA PRO A 78 2.87 19.66 14.27
C PRO A 78 3.80 20.32 15.30
N LEU A 79 3.26 21.33 15.97
CA LEU A 79 3.87 21.94 17.14
C LEU A 79 3.63 21.07 18.37
N ASP A 80 4.55 21.11 19.33
CA ASP A 80 4.35 20.48 20.64
C ASP A 80 3.28 21.23 21.47
N GLY A 81 2.93 20.69 22.63
CA GLY A 81 1.97 21.32 23.56
C GLY A 81 2.40 22.69 24.10
N LYS A 82 3.62 23.16 23.78
CA LYS A 82 4.16 24.48 24.11
C LYS A 82 4.28 25.37 22.86
N GLY A 83 3.73 24.96 21.72
CA GLY A 83 3.78 25.70 20.45
C GLY A 83 5.16 25.70 19.78
N LYS A 84 6.08 24.82 20.17
CA LYS A 84 7.42 24.71 19.60
C LYS A 84 7.46 23.66 18.50
N ALA A 85 8.15 23.99 17.42
CA ALA A 85 8.38 23.06 16.32
C ALA A 85 9.46 22.03 16.70
N PRO A 86 9.39 20.79 16.17
CA PRO A 86 10.42 19.79 16.37
C PRO A 86 11.76 20.24 15.76
N LYS A 87 12.86 19.71 16.29
CA LYS A 87 14.20 19.99 15.76
C LYS A 87 14.42 19.21 14.46
N LEU A 88 14.35 19.91 13.33
CA LEU A 88 14.51 19.29 12.02
C LEU A 88 15.97 19.22 11.54
N LYS A 89 16.83 20.18 11.93
CA LYS A 89 18.23 20.21 11.46
C LYS A 89 18.99 18.95 11.87
N LYS A 90 19.67 18.30 10.90
CA LYS A 90 20.35 17.00 11.00
C LYS A 90 19.43 15.78 11.18
N ALA A 91 18.11 15.96 11.20
CA ALA A 91 17.18 14.83 11.23
C ALA A 91 17.19 14.10 9.88
N ARG A 92 16.97 12.79 9.93
CA ARG A 92 16.91 11.91 8.77
C ARG A 92 15.46 11.52 8.51
N PHE A 93 15.02 11.66 7.28
CA PHE A 93 13.66 11.34 6.87
C PHE A 93 13.65 10.47 5.62
N ILE A 94 12.56 9.74 5.41
CA ILE A 94 12.18 9.16 4.12
C ILE A 94 11.07 10.05 3.54
N LEU A 95 11.25 10.48 2.30
CA LEU A 95 10.31 11.32 1.58
C LEU A 95 9.58 10.54 0.50
N PHE A 96 8.29 10.81 0.36
CA PHE A 96 7.44 10.38 -0.76
C PHE A 96 7.03 11.63 -1.55
N ALA A 97 7.57 11.81 -2.74
CA ALA A 97 7.44 13.08 -3.44
C ALA A 97 7.23 12.92 -4.94
N ASN A 98 6.69 13.98 -5.53
CA ASN A 98 6.61 14.20 -6.96
C ASN A 98 7.64 15.24 -7.38
N ARG A 99 8.14 15.13 -8.61
CA ARG A 99 9.01 16.14 -9.19
C ARG A 99 8.21 17.40 -9.50
N VAL A 100 8.86 18.56 -9.42
CA VAL A 100 8.29 19.83 -9.86
C VAL A 100 8.78 20.12 -11.28
N GLN A 101 7.86 20.25 -12.23
CA GLN A 101 8.21 20.50 -13.64
C GLN A 101 9.02 21.79 -13.77
N GLY A 102 10.15 21.73 -14.49
CA GLY A 102 11.05 22.86 -14.68
C GLY A 102 11.88 23.25 -13.45
N ARG A 103 11.79 22.52 -12.33
CA ARG A 103 12.53 22.80 -11.09
C ARG A 103 13.15 21.52 -10.50
N SER A 104 14.26 21.09 -11.09
CA SER A 104 14.92 19.82 -10.74
C SER A 104 15.41 19.73 -9.29
N LEU A 105 15.72 20.87 -8.66
CA LEU A 105 16.15 20.97 -7.26
C LEU A 105 14.98 20.95 -6.27
N GLU A 106 13.73 20.96 -6.74
CA GLU A 106 12.54 20.99 -5.90
C GLU A 106 11.73 19.70 -6.01
N VAL A 107 11.22 19.23 -4.89
CA VAL A 107 10.25 18.14 -4.84
C VAL A 107 9.01 18.57 -4.06
N ARG A 108 7.86 18.03 -4.44
CA ARG A 108 6.59 18.25 -3.77
C ARG A 108 6.18 16.98 -3.03
N LEU A 109 5.99 17.07 -1.72
CA LEU A 109 5.45 15.97 -0.92
C LEU A 109 4.07 15.55 -1.47
N THR A 110 3.82 14.24 -1.57
CA THR A 110 2.57 13.71 -2.15
C THR A 110 1.36 13.87 -1.20
N SER A 111 1.61 13.98 0.10
CA SER A 111 0.59 14.11 1.14
C SER A 111 1.19 14.72 2.42
N PRO A 112 0.37 15.11 3.41
CA PRO A 112 0.85 15.50 4.75
C PRO A 112 1.60 14.39 5.51
N TYR A 113 1.46 13.14 5.07
CA TYR A 113 2.11 11.97 5.67
C TYR A 113 3.38 11.58 4.93
N SER A 114 3.85 12.38 3.96
CA SER A 114 4.92 11.99 3.05
C SER A 114 6.35 12.32 3.52
N GLN A 115 6.50 12.74 4.78
CA GLN A 115 7.78 12.83 5.46
C GLN A 115 7.75 11.91 6.69
N LEU A 116 8.54 10.85 6.65
CA LEU A 116 8.60 9.85 7.71
C LEU A 116 9.96 9.90 8.37
N ASP A 117 10.02 9.72 9.70
CA ASP A 117 11.28 9.49 10.37
C ASP A 117 11.98 8.27 9.77
N TRP A 118 13.28 8.42 9.49
CA TRP A 118 14.05 7.30 8.96
C TRP A 118 14.25 6.24 10.06
N THR A 119 13.87 5.00 9.74
CA THR A 119 14.23 3.82 10.52
C THR A 119 14.70 2.72 9.57
N GLN A 120 15.59 1.84 10.04
CA GLN A 120 16.07 0.72 9.25
C GLN A 120 14.93 -0.24 8.85
N THR A 121 13.95 -0.44 9.74
CA THR A 121 12.78 -1.28 9.47
C THR A 121 11.91 -0.70 8.36
N THR A 122 11.56 0.59 8.44
CA THR A 122 10.74 1.25 7.41
C THR A 122 11.46 1.28 6.06
N GLU A 123 12.77 1.56 6.05
CA GLU A 123 13.58 1.50 4.82
C GLU A 123 13.55 0.10 4.21
N SER A 124 13.79 -0.95 5.00
CA SER A 124 13.80 -2.34 4.53
C SER A 124 12.46 -2.73 3.92
N THR A 125 11.35 -2.42 4.60
CA THR A 125 10.00 -2.68 4.08
C THR A 125 9.75 -1.95 2.76
N LEU A 126 10.13 -0.68 2.66
CA LEU A 126 9.96 0.09 1.42
C LEU A 126 10.82 -0.46 0.28
N ARG A 127 12.04 -0.89 0.57
CA ARG A 127 12.94 -1.50 -0.42
C ARG A 127 12.35 -2.80 -0.97
N SER A 128 11.89 -3.70 -0.09
CA SER A 128 11.20 -4.94 -0.50
C SER A 128 9.95 -4.64 -1.35
N LEU A 129 9.07 -3.77 -0.85
CA LEU A 129 7.85 -3.35 -1.56
C LEU A 129 8.16 -2.79 -2.95
N LEU A 130 9.11 -1.85 -3.05
CA LEU A 130 9.44 -1.21 -4.32
C LEU A 130 10.14 -2.16 -5.29
N THR A 131 10.87 -3.15 -4.77
CA THR A 131 11.48 -4.23 -5.57
C THR A 131 10.38 -5.11 -6.16
N GLU A 132 9.45 -5.59 -5.34
CA GLU A 132 8.25 -6.34 -5.78
C GLU A 132 7.45 -5.56 -6.83
N ALA A 133 7.24 -4.26 -6.61
CA ALA A 133 6.48 -3.40 -7.51
C ALA A 133 7.16 -3.11 -8.86
N SER A 134 8.48 -3.26 -8.93
CA SER A 134 9.28 -3.02 -10.15
C SER A 134 9.56 -4.29 -10.96
N ALA A 135 9.29 -5.47 -10.38
CA ALA A 135 9.51 -6.74 -11.05
C ALA A 135 8.57 -6.92 -12.25
N ALA A 136 9.02 -7.63 -13.28
CA ALA A 136 8.16 -8.00 -14.42
C ALA A 136 6.95 -8.85 -13.96
N SER A 137 7.14 -9.65 -12.91
CA SER A 137 6.12 -10.46 -12.25
C SER A 137 5.30 -9.71 -11.20
N ALA A 138 5.40 -8.38 -11.13
CA ALA A 138 4.67 -7.59 -10.14
C ALA A 138 3.15 -7.86 -10.25
N PRO A 139 2.49 -8.19 -9.12
CA PRO A 139 1.06 -8.45 -9.12
C PRO A 139 0.29 -7.21 -9.62
N PRO A 140 -0.66 -7.38 -10.55
CA PRO A 140 -1.42 -6.26 -11.11
C PRO A 140 -2.21 -5.49 -10.05
N PHE A 141 -2.67 -4.29 -10.41
CA PHE A 141 -3.74 -3.64 -9.66
C PHE A 141 -5.03 -4.46 -9.81
N ILE A 142 -5.74 -4.66 -8.69
CA ILE A 142 -7.06 -5.29 -8.69
C ILE A 142 -8.11 -4.18 -8.73
N THR A 143 -8.99 -4.21 -9.73
CA THR A 143 -10.07 -3.24 -9.90
C THR A 143 -11.41 -3.76 -9.41
N GLY A 144 -11.54 -5.07 -9.20
CA GLY A 144 -12.79 -5.69 -8.80
C GLY A 144 -12.79 -7.20 -8.97
N VAL A 145 -14.00 -7.77 -8.99
CA VAL A 145 -14.25 -9.19 -9.21
C VAL A 145 -15.03 -9.34 -10.50
N GLY A 146 -14.55 -10.21 -11.38
CA GLY A 146 -15.16 -10.54 -12.67
C GLY A 146 -16.24 -11.59 -12.50
N ASN A 147 -15.88 -12.84 -12.82
CA ASN A 147 -16.78 -14.00 -12.73
C ASN A 147 -16.29 -15.00 -11.67
N ALA A 148 -17.18 -15.90 -11.25
CA ALA A 148 -16.84 -17.00 -10.39
C ALA A 148 -17.48 -18.31 -10.86
N PHE A 149 -16.84 -19.41 -10.50
CA PHE A 149 -17.23 -20.78 -10.78
C PHE A 149 -17.22 -21.58 -9.49
N HIS A 150 -18.07 -22.59 -9.44
CA HIS A 150 -18.13 -23.56 -8.37
C HIS A 150 -18.33 -24.94 -8.96
N VAL A 151 -17.56 -25.91 -8.49
CA VAL A 151 -17.67 -27.30 -8.92
C VAL A 151 -17.67 -28.18 -7.67
N PRO A 152 -18.70 -29.02 -7.45
CA PRO A 152 -18.67 -30.03 -6.41
C PRO A 152 -17.63 -31.10 -6.76
N GLY A 153 -16.91 -31.57 -5.75
CA GLY A 153 -15.93 -32.65 -5.89
C GLY A 153 -16.57 -34.02 -5.99
N ALA A 154 -15.72 -35.05 -6.14
CA ALA A 154 -16.17 -36.43 -6.23
C ALA A 154 -16.67 -36.97 -4.88
N ILE A 155 -16.19 -36.39 -3.78
CA ILE A 155 -16.57 -36.78 -2.42
C ILE A 155 -17.65 -35.82 -1.89
N PRO A 156 -18.71 -36.31 -1.23
CA PRO A 156 -19.71 -35.45 -0.59
C PRO A 156 -19.06 -34.43 0.36
N GLY A 157 -19.30 -33.14 0.11
CA GLY A 157 -18.71 -32.03 0.87
C GLY A 157 -17.38 -31.50 0.32
N GLU A 158 -16.79 -32.18 -0.66
CA GLU A 158 -15.68 -31.66 -1.43
C GLU A 158 -16.18 -30.64 -2.45
N SER A 159 -15.44 -29.56 -2.65
CA SER A 159 -15.74 -28.57 -3.70
C SER A 159 -14.55 -27.66 -3.99
N GLU A 160 -14.56 -27.08 -5.18
CA GLU A 160 -13.66 -26.01 -5.57
C GLU A 160 -14.45 -24.79 -6.05
N SER A 161 -14.13 -23.62 -5.52
CA SER A 161 -14.61 -22.34 -6.02
C SER A 161 -13.45 -21.56 -6.65
N GLN A 162 -13.65 -21.07 -7.87
CA GLN A 162 -12.68 -20.21 -8.55
C GLN A 162 -13.30 -18.82 -8.79
N ILE A 163 -12.61 -17.77 -8.35
CA ILE A 163 -13.08 -16.38 -8.43
C ILE A 163 -12.06 -15.56 -9.22
N PHE A 164 -12.46 -15.09 -10.39
CA PHE A 164 -11.62 -14.30 -11.28
C PHE A 164 -11.70 -12.82 -10.92
N LEU A 165 -10.55 -12.17 -10.82
CA LEU A 165 -10.43 -10.76 -10.49
C LEU A 165 -10.19 -9.94 -11.76
N THR A 166 -10.67 -8.70 -11.74
CA THR A 166 -10.44 -7.76 -12.85
C THR A 166 -9.20 -6.91 -12.57
N THR A 167 -8.46 -6.62 -13.64
CA THR A 167 -7.23 -5.82 -13.62
C THR A 167 -7.29 -4.79 -14.76
N PRO A 168 -6.57 -3.65 -14.68
CA PRO A 168 -6.62 -2.62 -15.73
C PRO A 168 -6.12 -3.10 -17.10
N ASP A 169 -5.22 -4.08 -17.11
CA ASP A 169 -4.56 -4.62 -18.31
C ASP A 169 -5.11 -6.01 -18.69
N ASN A 170 -6.23 -6.44 -18.09
CA ASN A 170 -6.85 -7.75 -18.28
C ASN A 170 -5.93 -8.94 -18.00
N ARG A 171 -4.82 -8.75 -17.25
CA ARG A 171 -4.04 -9.89 -16.76
C ARG A 171 -4.90 -10.76 -15.84
N PRO A 172 -4.93 -12.10 -16.06
CA PRO A 172 -5.76 -13.00 -15.28
C PRO A 172 -5.20 -13.13 -13.86
N ILE A 173 -6.06 -12.91 -12.88
CA ILE A 173 -5.82 -13.26 -11.48
C ILE A 173 -7.01 -14.07 -11.01
N SER A 174 -6.77 -15.19 -10.35
CA SER A 174 -7.84 -15.99 -9.76
C SER A 174 -7.55 -16.33 -8.30
N LEU A 175 -8.62 -16.43 -7.53
CA LEU A 175 -8.65 -17.00 -6.19
C LEU A 175 -9.25 -18.40 -6.34
N SER A 176 -8.55 -19.43 -5.87
CA SER A 176 -9.12 -20.77 -5.75
C SER A 176 -9.34 -21.09 -4.28
N VAL A 177 -10.50 -21.65 -3.93
CA VAL A 177 -10.84 -22.14 -2.60
C VAL A 177 -11.18 -23.62 -2.72
N LEU A 178 -10.37 -24.46 -2.08
CA LEU A 178 -10.55 -25.89 -2.02
C LEU A 178 -11.11 -26.29 -0.66
N ARG A 179 -12.22 -27.04 -0.67
CA ARG A 179 -12.79 -27.66 0.52
C ARG A 179 -12.74 -29.16 0.37
N ARG A 180 -12.19 -29.84 1.38
CA ARG A 180 -12.20 -31.30 1.49
C ARG A 180 -12.82 -31.72 2.82
N PRO A 181 -13.62 -32.79 2.86
CA PRO A 181 -14.19 -33.29 4.10
C PRO A 181 -13.11 -33.64 5.12
N GLY A 182 -13.27 -33.16 6.37
CA GLY A 182 -12.30 -33.40 7.45
C GLY A 182 -11.08 -32.49 7.44
N GLU A 183 -10.91 -31.63 6.42
CA GLU A 183 -9.81 -30.66 6.33
C GLU A 183 -10.31 -29.23 6.51
N GLN A 184 -9.39 -28.35 6.91
CA GLN A 184 -9.66 -26.91 6.87
C GLN A 184 -9.66 -26.43 5.42
N PRO A 185 -10.60 -25.54 5.01
CA PRO A 185 -10.58 -24.95 3.69
C PRO A 185 -9.24 -24.29 3.40
N GLN A 186 -8.74 -24.46 2.18
CA GLN A 186 -7.50 -23.85 1.72
C GLN A 186 -7.82 -22.85 0.61
N PHE A 187 -7.08 -21.76 0.54
CA PHE A 187 -7.16 -20.86 -0.61
C PHE A 187 -5.78 -20.52 -1.15
N ALA A 188 -5.77 -20.25 -2.45
CA ALA A 188 -4.60 -19.94 -3.24
C ALA A 188 -4.89 -18.79 -4.19
N VAL A 189 -3.82 -18.11 -4.63
CA VAL A 189 -3.91 -17.01 -5.60
C VAL A 189 -2.99 -17.31 -6.76
N ALA A 190 -3.53 -17.31 -7.98
CA ALA A 190 -2.75 -17.44 -9.22
C ALA A 190 -2.66 -16.09 -9.94
N LEU A 191 -1.47 -15.76 -10.46
CA LEU A 191 -1.17 -14.51 -11.19
C LEU A 191 -1.01 -14.72 -12.71
N GLY A 192 -1.61 -15.78 -13.25
CA GLY A 192 -1.51 -16.14 -14.66
C GLY A 192 -2.58 -17.16 -15.07
N GLU A 193 -2.57 -17.57 -16.34
CA GLU A 193 -3.55 -18.52 -16.91
C GLU A 193 -3.38 -19.95 -16.39
N MET A 194 -2.16 -20.34 -15.98
CA MET A 194 -1.92 -21.65 -15.39
C MET A 194 -2.20 -21.61 -13.88
N VAL A 195 -3.03 -22.56 -13.44
CA VAL A 195 -3.14 -22.94 -12.03
C VAL A 195 -1.76 -23.46 -11.63
N ASP A 196 -1.03 -22.65 -10.89
CA ASP A 196 0.26 -23.05 -10.33
C ASP A 196 -0.01 -24.00 -9.15
N ASP A 197 0.48 -25.24 -9.20
CA ASP A 197 0.40 -26.19 -8.07
C ASP A 197 1.13 -25.66 -6.81
N SER A 198 1.91 -24.57 -6.94
CA SER A 198 2.53 -23.84 -5.84
C SER A 198 1.74 -22.61 -5.37
N ALA A 199 0.58 -22.32 -5.96
CA ALA A 199 -0.27 -21.21 -5.59
C ALA A 199 -0.69 -21.34 -4.11
N LYS A 200 -0.31 -20.34 -3.31
CA LYS A 200 -0.57 -20.27 -1.88
C LYS A 200 -1.23 -18.95 -1.53
N ALA A 201 -1.84 -18.91 -0.35
CA ALA A 201 -2.21 -17.66 0.27
C ALA A 201 -1.00 -16.70 0.30
N PRO A 202 -1.16 -15.43 -0.11
CA PRO A 202 -0.06 -14.49 -0.13
C PRO A 202 0.42 -14.21 1.31
N PRO A 203 1.74 -14.11 1.55
CA PRO A 203 2.24 -13.71 2.87
C PRO A 203 1.67 -12.35 3.28
N ARG A 204 1.30 -12.19 4.56
CA ARG A 204 0.92 -10.88 5.09
C ARG A 204 2.06 -9.87 4.85
N ASN A 205 1.71 -8.61 4.62
CA ASN A 205 2.66 -7.54 4.31
C ASN A 205 3.53 -7.81 3.07
N SER A 206 2.95 -8.45 2.05
CA SER A 206 3.48 -8.52 0.68
C SER A 206 2.67 -7.64 -0.26
N LEU A 207 3.19 -7.35 -1.46
CA LEU A 207 2.48 -6.52 -2.42
C LEU A 207 1.18 -7.20 -2.87
N LEU A 208 1.20 -8.51 -3.12
CA LEU A 208 -0.01 -9.26 -3.50
C LEU A 208 -1.06 -9.25 -2.38
N TRP A 209 -0.65 -9.48 -1.13
CA TRP A 209 -1.57 -9.37 0.01
C TRP A 209 -2.19 -7.98 0.09
N TYR A 210 -1.40 -6.92 -0.07
CA TYR A 210 -1.91 -5.55 -0.07
C TYR A 210 -2.93 -5.31 -1.19
N ARG A 211 -2.67 -5.80 -2.41
CA ARG A 211 -3.63 -5.69 -3.52
C ARG A 211 -4.96 -6.36 -3.20
N LEU A 212 -4.93 -7.50 -2.54
CA LEU A 212 -6.13 -8.26 -2.21
C LEU A 212 -6.87 -7.67 -1.01
N ALA A 213 -6.19 -7.55 0.13
CA ALA A 213 -6.78 -7.09 1.39
C ALA A 213 -7.32 -5.65 1.32
N CYS A 214 -6.74 -4.80 0.48
CA CYS A 214 -7.06 -3.38 0.44
C CYS A 214 -8.00 -2.95 -0.70
N PHE A 215 -8.21 -3.80 -1.71
CA PHE A 215 -8.97 -3.43 -2.92
C PHE A 215 -10.07 -4.42 -3.30
N LEU A 216 -10.13 -5.60 -2.68
CA LEU A 216 -11.27 -6.49 -2.86
C LEU A 216 -12.55 -5.88 -2.23
N PRO A 217 -13.70 -5.95 -2.93
CA PRO A 217 -14.99 -5.61 -2.35
C PRO A 217 -15.27 -6.38 -1.05
N GLN A 218 -15.93 -5.75 -0.08
CA GLN A 218 -16.31 -6.44 1.16
C GLN A 218 -17.38 -7.53 0.95
N ARG A 219 -18.07 -7.48 -0.19
CA ARG A 219 -19.09 -8.45 -0.59
C ARG A 219 -18.88 -8.81 -2.06
N LEU A 220 -19.05 -10.09 -2.37
CA LEU A 220 -18.98 -10.57 -3.75
C LEU A 220 -20.08 -9.88 -4.58
N PRO A 221 -19.73 -9.20 -5.70
CA PRO A 221 -20.73 -8.60 -6.57
C PRO A 221 -21.71 -9.65 -7.10
N GLY A 222 -23.01 -9.31 -7.12
CA GLY A 222 -24.03 -10.24 -7.64
C GLY A 222 -23.83 -10.61 -9.11
N THR A 223 -23.24 -9.70 -9.89
CA THR A 223 -22.86 -9.93 -11.29
C THR A 223 -21.84 -11.06 -11.45
N SER A 224 -20.97 -11.28 -10.47
CA SER A 224 -19.91 -12.30 -10.54
C SER A 224 -20.42 -13.73 -10.46
N ILE A 225 -21.66 -13.92 -10.01
CA ILE A 225 -22.31 -15.23 -9.85
C ILE A 225 -23.62 -15.31 -10.63
N ALA A 226 -23.85 -14.38 -11.56
CA ALA A 226 -25.10 -14.30 -12.32
C ALA A 226 -25.37 -15.56 -13.18
N ALA A 227 -24.31 -16.27 -13.59
CA ALA A 227 -24.39 -17.49 -14.36
C ALA A 227 -24.52 -18.77 -13.50
N LEU A 228 -24.45 -18.66 -12.17
CA LEU A 228 -24.49 -19.81 -11.26
C LEU A 228 -25.91 -20.11 -10.78
N SER A 229 -26.13 -21.35 -10.37
CA SER A 229 -27.35 -21.70 -9.62
C SER A 229 -27.38 -20.96 -8.27
N ALA A 230 -28.55 -20.85 -7.65
CA ALA A 230 -28.68 -20.20 -6.35
C ALA A 230 -27.80 -20.87 -5.27
N THR A 231 -27.73 -22.20 -5.29
CA THR A 231 -26.91 -23.00 -4.35
C THR A 231 -25.42 -22.77 -4.56
N ASP A 232 -24.96 -22.81 -5.81
CA ASP A 232 -23.55 -22.60 -6.15
C ASP A 232 -23.12 -21.16 -5.87
N GLY A 233 -23.98 -20.19 -6.20
CA GLY A 233 -23.74 -18.78 -5.89
C GLY A 233 -23.56 -18.54 -4.39
N GLU A 234 -24.34 -19.21 -3.54
CA GLU A 234 -24.16 -19.12 -2.08
C GLU A 234 -22.88 -19.81 -1.60
N ALA A 235 -22.49 -20.92 -2.23
CA ALA A 235 -21.21 -21.56 -1.94
C ALA A 235 -20.01 -20.64 -2.24
N VAL A 236 -20.01 -19.99 -3.42
CA VAL A 236 -18.98 -19.02 -3.79
C VAL A 236 -18.97 -17.81 -2.84
N ARG A 237 -20.14 -17.28 -2.43
CA ARG A 237 -20.20 -16.17 -1.46
C ARG A 237 -19.53 -16.52 -0.14
N ARG A 238 -19.79 -17.72 0.38
CA ARG A 238 -19.16 -18.23 1.61
C ARG A 238 -17.64 -18.38 1.44
N ASP A 239 -17.19 -18.87 0.30
CA ASP A 239 -15.76 -19.04 -0.01
C ASP A 239 -15.05 -17.70 -0.18
N TYR A 240 -15.70 -16.73 -0.81
CA TYR A 240 -15.20 -15.37 -0.89
C TYR A 240 -15.03 -14.74 0.50
N GLN A 241 -16.02 -14.90 1.38
CA GLN A 241 -15.92 -14.43 2.76
C GLN A 241 -14.82 -15.14 3.55
N PHE A 242 -14.61 -16.44 3.30
CA PHE A 242 -13.47 -17.17 3.85
C PHE A 242 -12.14 -16.54 3.42
N VAL A 243 -11.96 -16.22 2.14
CA VAL A 243 -10.75 -15.55 1.64
C VAL A 243 -10.55 -14.19 2.30
N LEU A 244 -11.59 -13.36 2.40
CA LEU A 244 -11.51 -12.07 3.09
C LEU A 244 -11.10 -12.23 4.56
N GLY A 245 -11.65 -13.23 5.25
CA GLY A 245 -11.27 -13.56 6.62
C GLY A 245 -9.80 -13.96 6.77
N GLN A 246 -9.27 -14.77 5.85
CA GLN A 246 -7.87 -15.18 5.85
C GLN A 246 -6.91 -14.02 5.56
N LEU A 247 -7.24 -13.17 4.58
CA LEU A 247 -6.48 -11.95 4.27
C LEU A 247 -6.48 -10.99 5.48
N GLY A 248 -7.61 -10.91 6.18
CA GLY A 248 -7.85 -9.96 7.26
C GLY A 248 -7.94 -8.51 6.77
N PRO A 249 -8.06 -7.54 7.69
CA PRO A 249 -8.18 -6.14 7.32
C PRO A 249 -6.91 -5.61 6.66
N CYS A 250 -7.07 -4.69 5.70
CA CYS A 250 -5.98 -3.94 5.07
C CYS A 250 -5.08 -3.21 6.09
N GLY A 251 -5.66 -2.76 7.22
CA GLY A 251 -4.90 -2.23 8.35
C GLY A 251 -4.36 -0.80 8.18
N ARG A 252 -4.94 0.01 7.27
CA ARG A 252 -4.58 1.43 7.13
C ARG A 252 -4.72 2.19 8.44
N LEU A 253 -3.72 2.99 8.79
CA LEU A 253 -3.70 3.83 9.99
C LEU A 253 -3.84 5.31 9.67
N ILE A 254 -3.55 5.73 8.43
CA ILE A 254 -3.74 7.10 7.99
C ILE A 254 -5.05 7.24 7.20
N VAL A 255 -5.73 8.36 7.41
CA VAL A 255 -6.93 8.72 6.64
C VAL A 255 -6.47 9.25 5.29
N ARG A 256 -6.99 8.66 4.21
CA ARG A 256 -6.76 9.10 2.83
C ARG A 256 -7.61 10.31 2.48
#